data_AF-A0A8S3V4I2-F1
#
_entry.id   AF-A0A8S3V4I2-F1
#
_cell.length_a   1.000
_cell.length_b   1.000
_cell.length_c   1.000
_cell.angle_alpha   90.00
_cell.angle_beta   90.00
_cell.angle_gamma   90.00
#
_symmetry.space_group_name_H-M   'P 1'
#
loop_
_entity.id
_entity.type
_entity.pdbx_description
1 polymer ?
#
loop_
_entity_poly.entity_id
_entity_poly.type
_entity_poly.pdbx_seq_one_letter_code
_entity_poly.pdbx_strand_id
1 'polypeptide(L)'
;MDGIMPRDSLFQLRDMFVAPDQGDDSDSDIDDSPIGGVNKLGPGDLGPQKKEATPKGIEKTQKKKTKDIWDDDEVVEGSEYDTIYDPRPQPDYDIIYKQAITSEDMFLQMGNKNNATASCEDMVVKIELPGTKGSDIELDVKSKFLDCRTPRSKLGLHLPHPVDHKAGKAQWDADKHVLTVTLRMVRDYDDFNF
;
A
#
# COMPACT_ATOMS: atom_id res chain seq x y z
N MET A 1 23.71 -9.02 -9.77
CA MET A 1 23.64 -8.43 -8.41
C MET A 1 25.03 -7.92 -8.09
N ASP A 2 25.32 -6.66 -8.41
CA ASP A 2 26.67 -6.09 -8.23
C ASP A 2 26.55 -4.87 -7.31
N GLY A 3 26.30 -5.15 -6.03
CA GLY A 3 26.22 -4.17 -4.96
C GLY A 3 27.55 -4.09 -4.21
N ILE A 4 28.64 -3.79 -4.90
CA ILE A 4 29.92 -3.47 -4.25
C ILE A 4 29.97 -1.96 -4.09
N MET A 5 29.80 -1.47 -2.85
CA MET A 5 30.02 -0.05 -2.55
C MET A 5 31.46 0.34 -2.95
N PRO A 6 31.67 1.52 -3.58
CA PRO A 6 33.01 2.03 -3.86
C PRO A 6 33.81 2.16 -2.55
N ARG A 7 35.09 1.78 -2.58
CA ARG A 7 35.97 1.80 -1.39
C ARG A 7 36.03 3.19 -0.73
N ASP A 8 35.91 4.25 -1.52
CA ASP A 8 35.92 5.63 -1.03
C ASP A 8 34.71 5.95 -0.15
N SER A 9 33.54 5.35 -0.44
CA SER A 9 32.33 5.48 0.36
C SER A 9 32.48 4.82 1.74
N LEU A 10 33.27 3.74 1.82
CA LEU A 10 33.55 3.05 3.09
C LEU A 10 34.44 3.92 4.00
N PHE A 11 35.40 4.65 3.42
CA PHE A 11 36.28 5.54 4.19
C PHE A 11 35.54 6.79 4.70
N GLN A 12 34.60 7.34 3.93
CA GLN A 12 33.77 8.46 4.40
C GLN A 12 32.83 8.04 5.53
N LEU A 13 32.26 6.84 5.47
CA LEU A 13 31.39 6.34 6.53
C LEU A 13 32.16 6.17 7.86
N ARG A 14 33.42 5.71 7.80
CA ARG A 14 34.26 5.58 9.01
C ARG A 14 34.47 6.92 9.72
N ASP A 15 34.71 7.99 8.96
CA ASP A 15 34.97 9.33 9.51
C ASP A 15 33.73 9.90 10.19
N MET A 16 32.54 9.51 9.71
CA MET A 16 31.28 9.94 10.28
C MET A 16 30.94 9.24 11.60
N PHE A 17 31.48 8.02 11.83
CA PHE A 17 31.25 7.23 13.05
C PHE A 17 32.34 7.40 14.11
N VAL A 18 33.41 8.13 13.82
CA VAL A 18 34.39 8.52 14.84
C VAL A 18 33.86 9.75 15.56
N ALA A 19 33.41 9.58 16.80
CA ALA A 19 33.00 10.69 17.65
C ALA A 19 34.21 11.63 17.92
N PRO A 20 34.02 12.95 17.98
CA PRO A 20 35.10 13.87 18.30
C PRO A 20 35.56 13.61 19.73
N ASP A 21 36.83 13.28 19.89
CA ASP A 21 37.49 13.20 21.19
C ASP A 21 37.44 14.57 21.86
N GLN A 22 36.77 14.65 23.01
CA GLN A 22 36.81 15.81 23.89
C GLN A 22 38.18 15.82 24.57
N GLY A 23 39.13 16.52 23.95
CA GLY A 23 40.40 16.93 24.56
C GLY A 23 40.41 18.45 24.73
N ASP A 24 40.47 18.89 25.98
CA ASP A 24 40.60 20.27 26.45
C ASP A 24 41.91 20.98 26.00
N ASP A 25 41.80 22.31 25.92
CA ASP A 25 42.82 23.36 26.13
C ASP A 25 44.10 23.47 25.28
N SER A 26 44.20 24.53 24.44
CA SER A 26 45.22 25.62 24.58
C SER A 26 45.42 26.50 23.32
N ASP A 27 45.40 27.81 23.56
CA ASP A 27 45.92 29.00 22.84
C ASP A 27 46.77 28.82 21.56
N SER A 28 46.46 29.56 20.48
CA SER A 28 47.34 30.61 19.92
C SER A 28 46.80 31.27 18.63
N ASP A 29 46.75 32.61 18.71
CA ASP A 29 47.00 33.65 17.70
C ASP A 29 46.08 33.88 16.48
N ILE A 30 45.50 35.08 16.53
CA ILE A 30 44.88 35.85 15.47
C ILE A 30 45.98 36.33 14.49
N ASP A 31 45.83 36.06 13.20
CA ASP A 31 46.52 36.79 12.13
C ASP A 31 45.50 37.19 11.07
N ASP A 32 45.21 38.49 11.01
CA ASP A 32 44.39 39.16 10.02
C ASP A 32 45.29 39.65 8.89
N SER A 33 45.16 39.07 7.68
CA SER A 33 45.38 39.78 6.42
C SER A 33 44.97 38.98 5.17
N PRO A 34 44.65 39.65 4.03
CA PRO A 34 43.51 39.31 3.20
C PRO A 34 43.89 38.79 1.78
N ILE A 35 42.85 38.55 0.97
CA ILE A 35 42.81 38.45 -0.51
C ILE A 35 42.82 37.03 -1.08
N GLY A 36 41.70 36.65 -1.70
CA GLY A 36 41.71 35.59 -2.70
C GLY A 36 40.35 35.01 -3.07
N GLY A 37 39.54 35.77 -3.81
CA GLY A 37 38.48 35.19 -4.63
C GLY A 37 37.16 34.94 -3.91
N VAL A 38 36.34 35.98 -3.81
CA VAL A 38 34.88 35.80 -3.70
C VAL A 38 34.39 35.11 -4.98
N ASN A 39 34.28 33.78 -4.93
CA ASN A 39 33.62 33.03 -5.98
C ASN A 39 32.18 33.56 -6.07
N LYS A 40 31.83 34.15 -7.21
CA LYS A 40 30.48 34.58 -7.56
C LYS A 40 29.59 33.34 -7.70
N LEU A 41 29.20 32.74 -6.59
CA LEU A 41 28.13 31.76 -6.53
C LEU A 41 26.83 32.53 -6.26
N GLY A 42 26.00 32.63 -7.29
CA GLY A 42 24.64 33.11 -7.16
C GLY A 42 23.71 31.96 -6.74
N PRO A 43 22.51 32.24 -6.19
CA PRO A 43 21.56 31.22 -5.75
C PRO A 43 21.13 30.19 -6.81
N GLY A 44 21.41 30.45 -8.09
CA GLY A 44 21.10 29.55 -9.21
C GLY A 44 22.12 28.43 -9.48
N ASP A 45 23.24 28.38 -8.75
CA ASP A 45 24.29 27.37 -8.96
C ASP A 45 24.16 26.15 -8.00
N LEU A 46 23.08 26.11 -7.21
CA LEU A 46 22.71 24.98 -6.37
C LEU A 46 21.77 24.04 -7.15
N GLY A 47 22.36 23.17 -7.98
CA GLY A 47 21.63 22.12 -8.68
C GLY A 47 22.52 21.29 -9.62
N PRO A 48 22.17 20.02 -9.90
CA PRO A 48 23.01 19.15 -10.73
C PRO A 48 23.15 19.73 -12.15
N GLN A 49 24.39 19.98 -12.58
CA GLN A 49 24.66 20.50 -13.91
C GLN A 49 24.24 19.48 -14.98
N LYS A 50 23.44 19.96 -15.94
CA LYS A 50 22.88 19.17 -17.04
C LYS A 50 24.00 18.68 -17.96
N LYS A 51 24.47 17.45 -17.73
CA LYS A 51 25.25 16.73 -18.74
C LYS A 51 24.31 16.35 -19.88
N GLU A 52 24.67 16.75 -21.10
CA GLU A 52 23.99 16.32 -22.32
C GLU A 52 24.04 14.79 -22.39
N ALA A 53 22.91 14.15 -22.15
CA ALA A 53 22.76 12.71 -22.23
C ALA A 53 22.30 12.33 -23.64
N THR A 54 23.12 11.54 -24.32
CA THR A 54 22.70 10.65 -25.40
C THR A 54 21.49 9.82 -24.92
N PRO A 55 20.40 9.69 -25.70
CA PRO A 55 19.20 9.01 -25.23
C PRO A 55 19.44 7.50 -25.23
N LYS A 56 19.77 6.94 -24.05
CA LYS A 56 19.54 5.52 -23.77
C LYS A 56 18.06 5.34 -23.45
N GLY A 57 17.48 4.33 -24.10
CA GLY A 57 16.04 4.08 -24.18
C GLY A 57 15.34 4.13 -22.83
N ILE A 58 14.39 5.06 -22.73
CA ILE A 58 13.27 4.95 -21.82
C ILE A 58 12.34 3.93 -22.46
N GLU A 59 12.17 2.78 -21.80
CA GLU A 59 11.12 1.83 -22.12
C GLU A 59 9.80 2.58 -22.14
N LYS A 60 9.23 2.71 -23.33
CA LYS A 60 7.97 3.41 -23.53
C LYS A 60 6.87 2.51 -22.98
N THR A 61 6.46 2.73 -21.74
CA THR A 61 5.12 2.37 -21.30
C THR A 61 4.16 2.95 -22.34
N GLN A 62 3.43 2.08 -23.01
CA GLN A 62 2.55 2.44 -24.11
C GLN A 62 1.43 3.33 -23.56
N LYS A 63 1.62 4.65 -23.58
CA LYS A 63 0.57 5.62 -23.28
C LYS A 63 -0.55 5.43 -24.29
N LYS A 64 -1.68 4.89 -23.84
CA LYS A 64 -2.92 4.86 -24.60
C LYS A 64 -3.28 6.32 -24.93
N LYS A 65 -3.73 6.60 -26.15
CA LYS A 65 -4.15 7.94 -26.58
C LYS A 65 -5.56 8.23 -26.06
N THR A 66 -5.73 8.33 -24.75
CA THR A 66 -6.93 8.91 -24.14
C THR A 66 -6.63 10.38 -23.84
N LYS A 67 -7.65 11.24 -23.90
CA LYS A 67 -7.52 12.65 -23.50
C LYS A 67 -7.65 12.83 -21.98
N ASP A 68 -7.73 11.72 -21.24
CA ASP A 68 -7.80 11.74 -19.79
C ASP A 68 -6.41 12.02 -19.22
N ILE A 69 -6.40 12.90 -18.23
CA ILE A 69 -5.18 13.33 -17.53
C ILE A 69 -4.71 12.23 -16.57
N TRP A 70 -5.60 11.30 -16.19
CA TRP A 70 -5.36 10.18 -15.30
C TRP A 70 -5.82 8.88 -15.99
N ASP A 71 -5.00 7.83 -15.93
CA ASP A 71 -5.45 6.47 -16.23
C ASP A 71 -6.17 5.90 -14.99
N ASP A 72 -7.17 5.02 -15.17
CA ASP A 72 -7.93 4.41 -14.05
C ASP A 72 -7.02 3.71 -13.04
N ASP A 73 -5.87 3.19 -13.50
CA ASP A 73 -4.83 2.56 -12.67
C ASP A 73 -4.00 3.56 -11.83
N GLU A 74 -3.98 4.85 -12.20
CA GLU A 74 -3.22 5.91 -11.51
C GLU A 74 -4.01 6.57 -10.37
N VAL A 75 -5.33 6.39 -10.32
CA VAL A 75 -6.17 6.86 -9.21
C VAL A 75 -6.16 5.82 -8.11
N VAL A 76 -5.66 6.17 -6.91
CA VAL A 76 -5.73 5.29 -5.74
C VAL A 76 -7.19 5.03 -5.39
N GLU A 77 -7.67 3.83 -5.75
CA GLU A 77 -9.00 3.34 -5.41
C GLU A 77 -9.25 3.45 -3.90
N GLY A 78 -10.36 4.08 -3.52
CA GLY A 78 -10.77 4.25 -2.13
C GLY A 78 -10.56 5.66 -1.56
N SER A 79 -9.71 6.49 -2.17
CA SER A 79 -9.53 7.90 -1.76
C SER A 79 -10.81 8.74 -1.90
N GLU A 80 -11.72 8.35 -2.79
CA GLU A 80 -13.04 8.98 -2.98
C GLU A 80 -14.01 8.74 -1.81
N TYR A 81 -13.79 7.67 -1.05
CA TYR A 81 -14.71 7.20 -0.01
C TYR A 81 -14.29 7.60 1.40
N ASP A 82 -13.04 8.05 1.56
CA ASP A 82 -12.52 8.73 2.74
C ASP A 82 -13.10 10.15 2.78
N THR A 83 -14.43 10.22 2.82
CA THR A 83 -15.15 11.46 2.99
C THR A 83 -14.99 11.84 4.45
N ILE A 84 -13.98 12.67 4.72
CA ILE A 84 -13.63 13.31 6.01
C ILE A 84 -14.84 14.02 6.68
N TYR A 85 -16.04 14.01 6.08
CA TYR A 85 -17.24 14.70 6.54
C TYR A 85 -18.55 13.92 6.33
N ASP A 86 -18.56 12.60 6.51
CA ASP A 86 -19.83 11.85 6.66
C ASP A 86 -20.22 11.76 8.15
N PRO A 87 -21.40 12.25 8.57
CA PRO A 87 -21.84 12.18 9.97
C PRO A 87 -22.27 10.78 10.42
N ARG A 88 -22.37 9.81 9.50
CA ARG A 88 -22.82 8.46 9.82
C ARG A 88 -21.73 7.68 10.58
N PRO A 89 -22.07 7.00 11.69
CA PRO A 89 -21.13 6.13 12.39
C PRO A 89 -20.68 4.97 11.50
N GLN A 90 -19.43 4.56 11.71
CA GLN A 90 -18.90 3.32 11.15
C GLN A 90 -19.50 2.12 11.91
N PRO A 91 -20.05 1.12 11.20
CA PRO A 91 -20.55 -0.10 11.82
C PRO A 91 -19.39 -1.01 12.25
N ASP A 92 -19.65 -1.87 13.25
CA ASP A 92 -18.71 -2.92 13.65
C ASP A 92 -18.60 -3.96 12.54
N TYR A 93 -17.37 -4.42 12.28
CA TYR A 93 -17.09 -5.40 11.25
C TYR A 93 -16.00 -6.39 11.68
N ASP A 94 -16.07 -7.60 11.12
CA ASP A 94 -15.10 -8.66 11.33
C ASP A 94 -14.70 -9.28 9.98
N ILE A 95 -13.41 -9.60 9.82
CA ILE A 95 -12.85 -10.20 8.60
C ILE A 95 -12.40 -11.61 8.93
N ILE A 96 -13.07 -12.58 8.32
CA ILE A 96 -12.83 -14.01 8.53
C ILE A 96 -12.36 -14.61 7.21
N TYR A 97 -11.37 -15.50 7.26
CA TYR A 97 -10.90 -16.21 6.08
C TYR A 97 -11.47 -17.62 6.03
N LYS A 98 -11.94 -18.03 4.85
CA LYS A 98 -12.57 -19.33 4.62
C LYS A 98 -11.74 -20.14 3.61
N GLN A 99 -11.49 -21.39 3.98
CA GLN A 99 -10.78 -22.37 3.18
C GLN A 99 -11.73 -23.49 2.77
N ALA A 100 -11.72 -23.84 1.49
CA ALA A 100 -12.43 -25.01 0.99
C ALA A 100 -11.58 -26.26 1.27
N ILE A 101 -11.93 -27.03 2.30
CA ILE A 101 -11.21 -28.26 2.69
C ILE A 101 -11.96 -29.46 2.11
N THR A 102 -11.25 -30.30 1.36
CA THR A 102 -11.77 -31.57 0.85
C THR A 102 -11.46 -32.72 1.82
N SER A 103 -12.10 -33.87 1.61
CA SER A 103 -11.77 -35.07 2.39
C SER A 103 -10.33 -35.53 2.17
N GLU A 104 -9.75 -35.29 0.99
CA GLU A 104 -8.36 -35.64 0.69
C GLU A 104 -7.39 -34.78 1.52
N ASP A 105 -7.68 -33.49 1.67
CA ASP A 105 -6.90 -32.58 2.51
C ASP A 105 -6.95 -33.01 3.99
N MET A 106 -8.15 -33.33 4.50
CA MET A 106 -8.35 -33.64 5.91
C MET A 106 -7.86 -35.04 6.31
N PHE A 107 -8.08 -36.05 5.46
CA PHE A 107 -7.83 -37.45 5.80
C PHE A 107 -6.56 -38.01 5.16
N LEU A 108 -6.15 -37.51 4.00
CA LEU A 108 -4.98 -38.04 3.27
C LEU A 108 -3.79 -37.09 3.29
N GLN A 109 -3.99 -35.81 3.69
CA GLN A 109 -2.95 -34.76 3.66
C GLN A 109 -2.26 -34.65 2.29
N MET A 110 -2.99 -34.99 1.22
CA MET A 110 -2.46 -35.00 -0.16
C MET A 110 -2.59 -33.63 -0.84
N GLY A 111 -3.40 -32.72 -0.29
CA GLY A 111 -3.51 -31.37 -0.82
C GLY A 111 -2.46 -30.42 -0.29
N ASN A 112 -2.17 -29.39 -1.08
CA ASN A 112 -1.17 -28.38 -0.77
C ASN A 112 -1.66 -27.32 0.24
N LYS A 113 -2.84 -27.53 0.84
CA LYS A 113 -3.49 -26.56 1.71
C LYS A 113 -2.96 -26.69 3.15
N ASN A 114 -2.68 -25.56 3.79
CA ASN A 114 -2.24 -25.49 5.18
C ASN A 114 -3.23 -24.70 6.04
N ASN A 115 -2.96 -24.58 7.34
CA ASN A 115 -3.81 -23.82 8.28
C ASN A 115 -3.56 -22.30 8.25
N ALA A 116 -2.71 -21.81 7.34
CA ALA A 116 -2.43 -20.39 7.23
C ALA A 116 -3.46 -19.72 6.32
N THR A 117 -3.68 -18.42 6.54
CA THR A 117 -4.54 -17.58 5.71
C THR A 117 -4.11 -17.55 4.23
N ALA A 118 -2.85 -17.87 3.93
CA ALA A 118 -2.35 -18.04 2.57
C ALA A 118 -3.07 -19.17 1.81
N SER A 119 -3.57 -20.19 2.50
CA SER A 119 -4.38 -21.27 1.93
C SER A 119 -5.89 -21.04 2.08
N CYS A 120 -6.34 -19.86 2.48
CA CYS A 120 -7.75 -19.49 2.40
C CYS A 120 -8.04 -18.85 1.05
N GLU A 121 -9.11 -19.27 0.39
CA GLU A 121 -9.45 -18.78 -0.94
C GLU A 121 -10.46 -17.63 -0.89
N ASP A 122 -11.36 -17.68 0.09
CA ASP A 122 -12.43 -16.70 0.25
C ASP A 122 -12.19 -15.85 1.51
N MET A 123 -12.45 -14.55 1.41
CA MET A 123 -12.52 -13.61 2.52
C MET A 123 -13.97 -13.28 2.81
N VAL A 124 -14.38 -13.41 4.07
CA VAL A 124 -15.74 -13.17 4.55
C VAL A 124 -15.74 -11.96 5.46
N VAL A 125 -16.36 -10.87 5.02
CA VAL A 125 -16.56 -9.67 5.82
C VAL A 125 -17.95 -9.71 6.44
N LYS A 126 -18.02 -9.73 7.77
CA LYS A 126 -19.27 -9.63 8.53
C LYS A 126 -19.42 -8.21 9.01
N ILE A 127 -20.53 -7.57 8.69
CA ILE A 127 -20.80 -6.17 9.05
C ILE A 127 -22.09 -6.14 9.87
N GLU A 128 -22.01 -5.61 11.08
CA GLU A 128 -23.16 -5.47 11.98
C GLU A 128 -23.92 -4.17 11.64
N LEU A 129 -25.18 -4.30 11.24
CA LEU A 129 -26.00 -3.17 10.80
C LEU A 129 -27.32 -3.11 11.58
N PRO A 130 -27.27 -2.77 12.89
CA PRO A 130 -28.44 -2.81 13.77
C PRO A 130 -29.53 -1.84 13.33
N GLY A 131 -30.76 -2.36 13.22
CA GLY A 131 -31.93 -1.55 12.85
C GLY A 131 -31.92 -1.02 11.42
N THR A 132 -31.23 -1.71 10.51
CA THR A 132 -31.34 -1.52 9.05
C THR A 132 -32.18 -2.64 8.44
N LYS A 133 -32.82 -2.36 7.31
CA LYS A 133 -33.54 -3.36 6.50
C LYS A 133 -32.66 -3.75 5.33
N GLY A 134 -32.75 -5.01 4.89
CA GLY A 134 -31.96 -5.51 3.76
C GLY A 134 -32.13 -4.70 2.46
N SER A 135 -33.30 -4.09 2.24
CA SER A 135 -33.57 -3.24 1.07
C SER A 135 -32.84 -1.89 1.08
N ASP A 136 -32.43 -1.42 2.26
CA ASP A 136 -31.77 -0.12 2.44
C ASP A 136 -30.23 -0.24 2.39
N ILE A 137 -29.70 -1.43 2.10
CA ILE A 137 -28.27 -1.72 2.07
C ILE A 137 -27.77 -1.56 0.64
N GLU A 138 -26.85 -0.63 0.45
CA GLU A 138 -26.11 -0.45 -0.80
C GLU A 138 -24.68 -0.95 -0.57
N LEU A 139 -24.26 -1.94 -1.36
CA LEU A 139 -22.94 -2.56 -1.28
C LEU A 139 -22.24 -2.38 -2.63
N ASP A 140 -21.08 -1.73 -2.62
CA ASP A 140 -20.19 -1.58 -3.77
C ASP A 140 -18.86 -2.28 -3.46
N VAL A 141 -18.47 -3.20 -4.34
CA VAL A 141 -17.26 -4.02 -4.19
C VAL A 141 -16.34 -3.73 -5.36
N LYS A 142 -15.20 -3.12 -5.06
CA LYS A 142 -14.09 -2.94 -5.99
C LYS A 142 -13.00 -3.97 -5.73
N SER A 143 -11.93 -3.92 -6.50
CA SER A 143 -10.82 -4.87 -6.38
C SER A 143 -10.12 -4.80 -5.04
N LYS A 144 -9.88 -3.60 -4.47
CA LYS A 144 -9.22 -3.46 -3.15
C LYS A 144 -10.03 -2.64 -2.14
N PHE A 145 -11.29 -2.38 -2.45
CA PHE A 145 -12.14 -1.52 -1.62
C PHE A 145 -13.55 -2.09 -1.54
N LEU A 146 -14.12 -2.05 -0.35
CA LEU A 146 -15.50 -2.41 -0.07
C LEU A 146 -16.20 -1.19 0.53
N ASP A 147 -17.25 -0.71 -0.11
CA ASP A 147 -18.12 0.32 0.42
C ASP A 147 -19.48 -0.27 0.76
N CYS A 148 -19.88 -0.13 2.01
CA CYS A 148 -21.20 -0.50 2.49
C CYS A 148 -21.89 0.75 3.03
N ARG A 149 -22.99 1.13 2.40
CA ARG A 149 -23.78 2.30 2.74
C ARG A 149 -25.16 1.89 3.20
N THR A 150 -25.57 2.47 4.32
CA THR A 150 -26.96 2.44 4.77
C THR A 150 -27.39 3.85 5.17
N PRO A 151 -28.70 4.10 5.38
CA PRO A 151 -29.17 5.39 5.87
C PRO A 151 -28.58 5.79 7.22
N ARG A 152 -28.15 4.81 8.03
CA ARG A 152 -27.69 5.02 9.41
C ARG A 152 -26.17 4.91 9.58
N SER A 153 -25.50 4.11 8.76
CA SER A 153 -24.08 3.82 8.89
C SER A 153 -23.40 3.76 7.53
N LYS A 154 -22.10 4.02 7.50
CA LYS A 154 -21.25 3.90 6.32
C LYS A 154 -19.97 3.18 6.70
N LEU A 155 -19.54 2.23 5.87
CA LEU A 155 -18.28 1.53 6.02
C LEU A 155 -17.53 1.57 4.69
N GLY A 156 -16.46 2.36 4.64
CA GLY A 156 -15.45 2.26 3.59
C GLY A 156 -14.27 1.44 4.11
N LEU A 157 -14.11 0.21 3.62
CA LEU A 157 -13.08 -0.72 4.07
C LEU A 157 -12.07 -0.99 2.95
N HIS A 158 -10.80 -0.66 3.20
CA HIS A 158 -9.71 -1.10 2.35
C HIS A 158 -9.40 -2.58 2.61
N LEU A 159 -9.40 -3.37 1.55
CA LEU A 159 -9.15 -4.81 1.63
C LEU A 159 -7.64 -5.09 1.62
N PRO A 160 -7.15 -6.04 2.45
CA PRO A 160 -5.72 -6.37 2.52
C PRO A 160 -5.21 -7.05 1.24
N HIS A 161 -6.08 -7.80 0.56
CA HIS A 161 -5.80 -8.49 -0.68
C HIS A 161 -6.81 -8.09 -1.76
N PRO A 162 -6.41 -8.09 -3.03
CA PRO A 162 -7.35 -7.87 -4.11
C PRO A 162 -8.36 -9.01 -4.20
N VAL A 163 -9.59 -8.66 -4.56
CA VAL A 163 -10.71 -9.59 -4.70
C VAL A 163 -11.32 -9.51 -6.10
N ASP A 164 -11.98 -10.60 -6.49
CA ASP A 164 -12.83 -10.62 -7.68
C ASP A 164 -14.19 -9.99 -7.35
N HIS A 165 -14.42 -8.78 -7.86
CA HIS A 165 -15.66 -8.03 -7.69
C HIS A 165 -16.88 -8.72 -8.34
N LYS A 166 -16.69 -9.62 -9.31
CA LYS A 166 -17.79 -10.30 -10.03
C LYS A 166 -18.23 -11.60 -9.35
N ALA A 167 -17.32 -12.29 -8.69
CA ALA A 167 -17.59 -13.57 -8.03
C ALA A 167 -18.05 -13.43 -6.57
N GLY A 168 -18.22 -12.21 -6.07
CA GLY A 168 -18.67 -11.94 -4.70
C GLY A 168 -20.10 -12.44 -4.43
N LYS A 169 -20.35 -12.87 -3.19
CA LYS A 169 -21.67 -13.25 -2.69
C LYS A 169 -21.98 -12.48 -1.42
N ALA A 170 -23.14 -11.83 -1.36
CA ALA A 170 -23.61 -11.14 -0.16
C ALA A 170 -24.88 -11.80 0.36
N GLN A 171 -24.97 -11.96 1.68
CA GLN A 171 -26.14 -12.50 2.37
C GLN A 171 -26.49 -11.60 3.55
N TRP A 172 -27.74 -11.14 3.58
CA TRP A 172 -28.29 -10.39 4.70
C TRP A 172 -29.02 -11.33 5.66
N ASP A 173 -28.62 -11.31 6.93
CA ASP A 173 -29.32 -11.98 8.02
C ASP A 173 -30.15 -10.95 8.79
N ALA A 174 -31.47 -10.98 8.59
CA ALA A 174 -32.39 -10.04 9.21
C ALA A 174 -32.59 -10.29 10.71
N ASP A 175 -32.40 -11.53 11.19
CA ASP A 175 -32.59 -11.89 12.59
C ASP A 175 -31.42 -11.38 13.45
N LYS A 176 -30.21 -11.46 12.89
CA LYS A 176 -28.98 -10.98 13.56
C LYS A 176 -28.61 -9.55 13.20
N HIS A 177 -29.25 -8.96 12.19
CA HIS A 177 -28.86 -7.68 11.59
C HIS A 177 -27.40 -7.67 11.11
N VAL A 178 -26.96 -8.77 10.48
CA VAL A 178 -25.58 -8.92 9.99
C VAL A 178 -25.56 -9.12 8.48
N LEU A 179 -24.77 -8.31 7.79
CA LEU A 179 -24.44 -8.49 6.39
C LEU A 179 -23.16 -9.33 6.28
N THR A 180 -23.26 -10.50 5.65
CA THR A 180 -22.12 -11.37 5.38
C THR A 180 -21.74 -11.28 3.91
N VAL A 181 -20.56 -10.73 3.61
CA VAL A 181 -20.02 -10.58 2.26
C VAL A 181 -18.87 -11.56 2.07
N THR A 182 -19.04 -12.53 1.19
CA THR A 182 -18.01 -13.51 0.79
C THR A 182 -17.37 -13.04 -0.51
N LEU A 183 -16.06 -12.81 -0.50
CA LEU A 183 -15.27 -12.28 -1.59
C LEU A 183 -14.17 -13.29 -1.93
N ARG A 184 -14.08 -13.68 -3.20
CA ARG A 184 -12.98 -14.53 -3.68
C ARG A 184 -11.71 -13.67 -3.77
N MET A 185 -10.65 -14.04 -3.06
CA MET A 185 -9.37 -13.35 -3.18
C MET A 185 -8.69 -13.73 -4.49
N VAL A 186 -7.97 -12.79 -5.09
CA VAL A 186 -7.13 -13.01 -6.28
C VAL A 186 -5.70 -12.71 -5.86
N ARG A 187 -4.88 -13.76 -5.73
CA ARG A 187 -3.47 -13.64 -5.35
C ARG A 187 -2.59 -14.32 -6.37
N ASP A 188 -1.35 -13.85 -6.46
CA ASP A 188 -0.33 -14.52 -7.24
C ASP A 188 -0.08 -15.91 -6.65
N TYR A 189 0.07 -16.91 -7.52
CA TYR A 189 0.33 -18.32 -7.18
C TYR A 189 -0.83 -19.06 -6.49
N ASP A 190 -2.05 -18.52 -6.51
CA ASP A 190 -3.23 -19.26 -6.01
C ASP A 190 -3.41 -20.61 -6.74
N ASP A 191 -3.06 -20.70 -8.04
CA ASP A 191 -3.08 -21.94 -8.83
C ASP A 191 -2.11 -23.03 -8.32
N PHE A 192 -1.12 -22.67 -7.52
CA PHE A 192 -0.17 -23.62 -6.92
C PHE A 192 -0.50 -23.93 -5.46
N ASN A 193 -1.27 -23.05 -4.81
CA ASN A 193 -1.68 -23.19 -3.42
C ASN A 193 -2.98 -23.99 -3.27
N PHE A 194 -3.75 -24.18 -4.35
CA PHE A 194 -5.08 -24.81 -4.35
C PHE A 194 -5.24 -25.95 -5.34
#